data_AF-A0A2E0VJ23-F1
#
_entry.id   AF-A0A2E0VJ23-F1
#
_cell.length_a   1.000
_cell.length_b   1.000
_cell.length_c   1.000
_cell.angle_alpha   90.00
_cell.angle_beta   90.00
_cell.angle_gamma   90.00
#
_symmetry.space_group_name_H-M   'P 1'
#
loop_
_entity.id
_entity.type
_entity.pdbx_description
1 polymer ?
#
loop_
_entity_poly.entity_id
_entity_poly.type
_entity_poly.pdbx_seq_one_letter_code
_entity_poly.pdbx_strand_id
1 'polypeptide(L)'
;MKIGESIEFSVHRSEANFDRACDEAYRLAVMMFGIDENGRSGRVDGWESSTCWIDLEFVRYIRSGGVHDYAFTARTDCEKDDLNEKDR
;
A
#
# COMPACT_ATOMS: atom_id res chain seq x y z
N MET A 1 0.42 -12.04 -6.58
CA MET A 1 1.22 -10.80 -6.61
C MET A 1 2.51 -11.08 -5.89
N LYS A 2 3.60 -10.41 -6.26
CA LYS A 2 4.89 -10.59 -5.57
C LYS A 2 5.18 -9.41 -4.66
N ILE A 3 5.95 -9.65 -3.61
CA ILE A 3 6.58 -8.59 -2.83
C ILE A 3 7.33 -7.63 -3.77
N GLY A 4 7.15 -6.34 -3.55
CA GLY A 4 7.73 -5.27 -4.37
C GLY A 4 6.92 -4.86 -5.61
N GLU A 5 5.89 -5.61 -6.02
CA GLU A 5 4.99 -5.17 -7.09
C GLU A 5 4.18 -3.96 -6.63
N SER A 6 4.20 -2.88 -7.44
CA SER A 6 3.49 -1.63 -7.17
C SER A 6 2.21 -1.53 -7.98
N ILE A 7 1.14 -1.04 -7.34
CA ILE A 7 -0.14 -0.72 -7.98
C ILE A 7 -0.41 0.77 -7.79
N GLU A 8 -0.71 1.49 -8.87
CA GLU A 8 -1.24 2.85 -8.82
C GLU A 8 -2.78 2.84 -8.79
N PHE A 9 -3.38 3.67 -7.96
CA PHE A 9 -4.83 3.86 -7.87
C PHE A 9 -5.20 5.26 -7.37
N SER A 10 -6.47 5.64 -7.52
CA SER A 10 -7.00 6.94 -7.11
C SER A 10 -8.03 6.80 -5.98
N VAL A 11 -8.01 7.78 -5.07
CA VAL A 11 -9.04 8.04 -4.08
C VAL A 11 -9.77 9.33 -4.46
N HIS A 12 -11.08 9.24 -4.66
CA HIS A 12 -11.92 10.37 -5.02
C HIS A 12 -12.71 10.87 -3.81
N ARG A 13 -12.64 12.17 -3.53
CA ARG A 13 -13.35 12.81 -2.43
C ARG A 13 -14.10 14.05 -2.88
N SER A 14 -15.17 14.39 -2.17
CA SER A 14 -15.92 15.64 -2.34
C SER A 14 -15.34 16.80 -1.52
N GLU A 15 -14.28 16.55 -0.75
CA GLU A 15 -13.63 17.53 0.12
C GLU A 15 -12.10 17.45 -0.02
N ALA A 16 -11.42 18.59 0.16
CA ALA A 16 -9.97 18.68 0.19
C ALA A 16 -9.43 18.21 1.56
N ASN A 17 -9.40 16.90 1.81
CA ASN A 17 -8.89 16.33 3.06
C ASN A 17 -7.90 15.19 2.76
N PHE A 18 -6.61 15.51 2.87
CA PHE A 18 -5.53 14.58 2.56
C PHE A 18 -5.45 13.43 3.56
N ASP A 19 -5.59 13.69 4.86
CA ASP A 19 -5.52 12.65 5.90
C ASP A 19 -6.60 11.58 5.68
N ARG A 20 -7.83 11.99 5.39
CA ARG A 20 -8.91 11.06 5.04
C ARG A 20 -8.67 10.33 3.73
N ALA A 21 -7.98 10.95 2.77
CA ALA A 21 -7.59 10.29 1.53
C ALA A 21 -6.52 9.21 1.80
N CYS A 22 -5.56 9.47 2.68
CA CYS A 22 -4.56 8.48 3.13
C CYS A 22 -5.20 7.30 3.85
N ASP A 23 -6.15 7.55 4.78
CA ASP A 23 -6.88 6.50 5.47
C ASP A 23 -7.64 5.59 4.49
N GLU A 24 -8.29 6.19 3.50
CA GLU A 24 -9.02 5.46 2.46
C GLU A 24 -8.08 4.71 1.52
N ALA A 25 -6.95 5.32 1.15
CA ALA A 25 -5.92 4.67 0.34
C ALA A 25 -5.35 3.43 1.03
N TYR A 26 -5.11 3.50 2.35
CA TYR A 26 -4.67 2.36 3.13
C TYR A 26 -5.71 1.24 3.16
N ARG A 27 -6.99 1.56 3.39
CA ARG A 27 -8.06 0.55 3.33
C ARG A 27 -8.16 -0.12 1.95
N LEU A 28 -8.03 0.66 0.87
CA LEU A 28 -8.01 0.13 -0.50
C LEU A 28 -6.81 -0.80 -0.71
N ALA A 29 -5.61 -0.39 -0.27
CA ALA A 29 -4.41 -1.21 -0.40
C ALA A 29 -4.53 -2.55 0.35
N VAL A 30 -5.04 -2.55 1.59
CA VAL A 30 -5.34 -3.77 2.36
C VAL A 30 -6.25 -4.71 1.58
N MET A 31 -7.31 -4.19 0.95
CA MET A 31 -8.21 -4.99 0.11
C MET A 31 -7.55 -5.49 -1.17
N MET A 32 -6.74 -4.67 -1.84
CA MET A 32 -6.02 -5.04 -3.07
C MET A 32 -5.06 -6.20 -2.81
N PHE A 33 -4.24 -6.07 -1.77
CA PHE A 33 -3.29 -7.11 -1.33
C PHE A 33 -3.98 -8.26 -0.56
N GLY A 34 -5.29 -8.20 -0.33
CA GLY A 34 -6.05 -9.28 0.30
C GLY A 34 -5.56 -9.64 1.69
N ILE A 35 -5.21 -8.62 2.49
CA ILE A 35 -4.78 -8.77 3.88
C ILE A 35 -6.01 -8.85 4.78
N ASP A 36 -6.10 -9.91 5.58
CA ASP A 36 -7.20 -10.14 6.52
C ASP A 36 -6.99 -9.46 7.88
N GLU A 37 -7.95 -9.63 8.80
CA GLU A 37 -7.91 -9.07 10.15
C GLU A 37 -6.74 -9.58 11.01
N ASN A 38 -6.14 -10.71 10.64
CA ASN A 38 -4.98 -11.29 11.30
C ASN A 38 -3.67 -10.89 10.60
N GLY A 39 -3.74 -9.97 9.64
CA GLY A 39 -2.59 -9.50 8.89
C GLY A 39 -2.07 -10.50 7.85
N ARG A 40 -2.84 -11.55 7.49
CA ARG A 40 -2.42 -12.56 6.50
C ARG A 40 -2.90 -12.19 5.11
N SER A 41 -2.03 -12.31 4.11
CA SER A 41 -2.41 -12.14 2.71
C SER A 41 -2.70 -13.48 2.04
N GLY A 42 -3.85 -13.57 1.37
CA GLY A 42 -4.16 -14.66 0.44
C GLY A 42 -3.77 -14.37 -1.02
N ARG A 43 -3.16 -13.21 -1.31
CA ARG A 43 -2.90 -12.72 -2.68
C ARG A 43 -1.43 -12.38 -2.97
N VAL A 44 -0.63 -12.17 -1.93
CA VAL A 44 0.77 -11.77 -2.04
C VAL A 44 1.65 -12.95 -1.68
N ASP A 45 2.37 -13.46 -2.67
CA ASP A 45 3.28 -14.60 -2.53
C ASP A 45 4.47 -14.21 -1.65
N GLY A 46 4.74 -15.00 -0.60
CA GLY A 46 5.82 -14.73 0.35
C GLY A 46 5.49 -13.69 1.43
N TRP A 47 4.21 -13.32 1.59
CA TRP A 47 3.79 -12.40 2.65
C TRP A 47 3.83 -13.05 4.03
N GLU A 48 4.56 -12.42 4.96
CA GLU A 48 4.59 -12.78 6.37
C GLU A 48 4.20 -11.57 7.23
N SER A 49 3.14 -11.71 8.02
CA SER A 49 2.56 -10.61 8.80
C SER A 49 3.51 -10.01 9.86
N SER A 50 4.55 -10.74 10.23
CA SER A 50 5.54 -10.33 11.22
C SER A 50 6.67 -9.47 10.65
N THR A 51 6.93 -9.56 9.34
CA THR A 51 8.12 -8.97 8.70
C THR A 51 7.77 -8.13 7.47
N CYS A 52 6.54 -8.21 6.96
CA CYS A 52 6.08 -7.47 5.79
C CYS A 52 5.11 -6.33 6.14
N TRP A 53 5.12 -5.28 5.33
CA TRP A 53 4.22 -4.13 5.44
C TRP A 53 3.75 -3.64 4.07
N ILE A 54 2.73 -2.79 4.07
CA ILE A 54 2.29 -2.02 2.90
C ILE A 54 2.99 -0.66 2.96
N ASP A 55 3.70 -0.32 1.89
CA ASP A 55 4.23 1.01 1.66
C ASP A 55 3.26 1.77 0.72
N LEU A 56 2.85 2.97 1.14
CA LEU A 56 1.95 3.84 0.41
C LEU A 56 2.65 5.15 0.11
N GLU A 57 2.73 5.49 -1.17
CA GLU A 57 3.32 6.72 -1.64
C GLU A 57 2.26 7.56 -2.34
N PHE A 58 2.16 8.83 -1.94
CA PHE A 58 1.32 9.79 -2.62
C PHE A 58 2.00 10.25 -3.91
N VAL A 59 1.29 10.14 -5.03
CA VAL A 59 1.82 10.46 -6.35
C VAL A 59 1.40 11.86 -6.79
N ARG A 60 0.10 12.15 -6.76
CA ARG A 60 -0.45 13.41 -7.26
C ARG A 60 -1.82 13.73 -6.71
N TYR A 61 -2.15 15.02 -6.73
CA TYR A 61 -3.47 15.53 -6.41
C TYR A 61 -4.00 16.38 -7.56
N ILE A 62 -5.24 16.11 -7.98
CA ILE A 62 -5.95 16.85 -9.01
C ILE A 62 -7.27 17.35 -8.44
N ARG A 63 -7.58 18.62 -8.68
CA ARG A 63 -8.90 19.20 -8.38
C ARG A 63 -9.63 19.53 -9.67
N SER A 64 -10.82 18.99 -9.82
CA SER A 64 -11.70 19.28 -10.96
C SER A 64 -13.07 19.71 -10.43
N GLY A 65 -13.29 21.02 -10.37
CA GLY A 65 -14.49 21.58 -9.74
C GLY A 65 -14.56 21.27 -8.24
N GLY A 66 -15.61 20.55 -7.84
CA GLY A 66 -15.83 20.07 -6.46
C GLY A 66 -15.26 18.68 -6.17
N VAL A 67 -14.58 18.05 -7.13
CA VAL A 67 -13.98 16.72 -6.96
C VAL A 67 -12.49 16.85 -6.67
N HIS A 68 -12.05 16.08 -5.69
CA HIS A 68 -10.68 15.97 -5.21
C HIS A 68 -10.17 14.56 -5.49
N ASP A 69 -9.19 14.42 -6.37
CA ASP A 69 -8.61 13.14 -6.77
C ASP A 69 -7.17 13.04 -6.25
N TYR A 70 -6.91 12.01 -5.46
CA TYR A 70 -5.61 11.72 -4.87
C TYR A 70 -5.11 10.39 -5.43
N ALA A 71 -4.03 10.40 -6.20
CA ALA A 71 -3.41 9.19 -6.69
C ALA A 71 -2.31 8.73 -5.74
N PHE A 72 -2.28 7.42 -5.50
CA PHE A 72 -1.31 6.73 -4.66
C PHE A 72 -0.73 5.54 -5.42
N THR A 73 0.50 5.19 -5.08
CA THR A 73 1.08 3.87 -5.34
C THR A 73 1.09 3.09 -4.04
N ALA A 74 0.72 1.81 -4.10
CA ALA A 74 0.92 0.88 -2.99
C ALA A 74 1.78 -0.28 -3.45
N ARG A 75 2.72 -0.67 -2.59
CA ARG A 75 3.54 -1.87 -2.76
C ARG A 75 3.65 -2.61 -1.43
N THR A 76 3.94 -3.89 -1.50
CA THR A 76 4.34 -4.66 -0.32
C THR A 76 5.85 -4.72 -0.24
N ASP A 77 6.40 -4.63 0.96
CA ASP A 77 7.82 -4.80 1.23
C ASP A 77 7.99 -5.63 2.51
N CYS A 78 9.16 -6.22 2.71
CA CYS A 78 9.48 -7.02 3.88
C CYS A 78 10.87 -6.70 4.42
N GLU A 79 11.09 -6.94 5.70
CA GLU A 79 12.42 -6.93 6.29
C GLU A 79 13.32 -7.86 5.48
N LYS A 80 14.45 -7.35 5.01
CA LYS A 80 15.47 -8.18 4.38
C LYS A 80 16.30 -8.78 5.50
N ASP A 81 16.36 -10.11 5.55
CA ASP A 81 17.33 -10.81 6.39
C ASP A 81 18.74 -10.50 5.88
N ASP A 82 19.37 -9.42 6.37
CA ASP A 82 20.79 -9.10 6.14
C ASP A 82 21.73 -10.05 6.95
N LEU A 83 21.24 -11.23 7.36
CA LEU A 83 21.96 -12.21 8.16
C LEU A 83 22.31 -13.44 7.32
N ASN A 84 23.23 -13.30 6.35
CA ASN A 84 24.16 -14.36 5.89
C ASN A 84 25.15 -13.86 4.80
N GLU A 85 25.95 -12.83 5.09
CA GLU A 85 27.22 -12.57 4.37
C GLU A 85 28.41 -12.44 5.35
N LYS A 86 28.40 -13.26 6.40
CA LYS A 86 29.59 -13.56 7.20
C LYS A 86 29.64 -15.07 7.43
N ASP A 87 30.06 -15.81 6.42
CA ASP A 87 30.71 -17.14 6.52
C ASP A 87 30.85 -17.79 5.12
N ARG A 88 31.56 -17.12 4.20
CA ARG A 88 32.21 -17.75 3.04
C ARG A 88 33.60 -17.19 2.83
#